data_AF-A0A7V4EIT6-F1
#
_entry.id   AF-A0A7V4EIT6-F1
#
_cell.length_a   1.000
_cell.length_b   1.000
_cell.length_c   1.000
_cell.angle_alpha   90.00
_cell.angle_beta   90.00
_cell.angle_gamma   90.00
#
_symmetry.space_group_name_H-M   'P 1'
#
loop_
_entity.id
_entity.type
_entity.pdbx_description
1 polymer ?
#
loop_
_entity_poly.entity_id
_entity_poly.type
_entity_poly.pdbx_seq_one_letter_code
_entity_poly.pdbx_strand_id
1 'polypeptide(L)' 'ERGLLVNEVNHTMEFKNSVHTTGVDIPGEILRYAWEVARG' A
#
# COMPACT_ATOMS: atom_id res chain seq x y z
N GLU A 1 14.73 14.13 21.78
CA GLU A 1 14.57 14.13 20.30
C GLU A 1 13.22 13.52 19.95
N ARG A 2 12.54 13.97 18.88
CA ARG A 2 11.09 13.70 18.65
C ARG A 2 10.75 12.35 17.98
N GLY A 3 11.73 11.52 17.61
CA GLY A 3 11.50 10.22 16.95
C GLY A 3 11.01 10.32 15.50
N LEU A 4 10.48 9.21 14.95
CA LEU A 4 9.81 9.20 13.64
C LEU A 4 8.44 9.90 13.76
N LEU A 5 8.13 10.78 12.81
CA LEU A 5 6.86 11.50 12.74
C LEU A 5 6.18 11.20 11.40
N VAL A 6 4.86 11.05 11.40
CA VAL A 6 4.06 10.84 10.18
C VAL A 6 3.85 12.17 9.49
N ASN A 7 4.19 12.23 8.20
CA ASN A 7 3.97 13.42 7.37
C ASN A 7 2.61 13.38 6.65
N GLU A 8 2.26 12.24 6.03
CA GLU A 8 1.10 12.11 5.16
C GLU A 8 0.65 10.65 5.03
N VAL A 9 -0.63 10.45 4.68
CA VAL A 9 -1.17 9.19 4.16
C VAL A 9 -1.83 9.46 2.80
N ASN A 10 -1.48 8.66 1.78
CA ASN A 10 -2.00 8.77 0.42
C ASN A 10 -3.01 7.66 0.12
N HIS A 11 -4.24 8.00 -0.26
CA HIS A 11 -5.31 7.02 -0.53
C HIS A 11 -5.32 6.50 -1.98
N THR A 12 -4.71 7.23 -2.91
CA THR A 12 -4.48 6.81 -4.32
C THR A 12 -2.98 6.74 -4.59
N MET A 13 -2.33 5.74 -4.02
CA MET A 13 -0.87 5.64 -4.07
C MET A 13 -0.36 5.18 -5.45
N GLU A 14 0.74 5.77 -5.89
CA GLU A 14 1.54 5.26 -7.01
C GLU A 14 2.51 4.20 -6.49
N PHE A 15 2.47 2.98 -7.05
CA PHE A 15 3.23 1.84 -6.53
C PHE A 15 4.19 1.18 -7.54
N LYS A 16 4.20 1.63 -8.79
CA LYS A 16 4.98 0.99 -9.88
C LYS A 16 6.46 0.78 -9.53
N ASN A 17 7.13 1.81 -9.02
CA ASN A 17 8.56 1.73 -8.70
C ASN A 17 8.81 0.87 -7.46
N SER A 18 7.92 0.93 -6.47
CA SER A 18 8.01 0.13 -5.26
C SER A 18 7.88 -1.36 -5.54
N VAL A 19 7.03 -1.77 -6.48
CA VAL A 19 6.91 -3.18 -6.89
C VAL A 19 8.26 -3.70 -7.40
N HIS A 20 8.88 -3.00 -8.35
CA HIS A 20 10.16 -3.43 -8.91
C HIS A 20 11.30 -3.46 -7.88
N THR A 21 11.40 -2.43 -7.04
CA THR A 21 12.50 -2.30 -6.07
C THR A 21 12.36 -3.25 -4.88
N THR A 22 11.14 -3.55 -4.44
CA THR A 22 10.90 -4.35 -3.23
C THR A 22 10.51 -5.80 -3.52
N GLY A 23 10.02 -6.11 -4.72
CA GLY A 23 9.43 -7.40 -5.06
C GLY A 23 8.06 -7.65 -4.42
N VAL A 24 7.50 -6.68 -3.70
CA VAL A 24 6.18 -6.80 -3.09
C VAL A 24 5.08 -6.58 -4.14
N ASP A 25 4.13 -7.50 -4.21
CA ASP A 25 2.94 -7.38 -5.06
C ASP A 25 1.88 -6.45 -4.44
N ILE A 26 2.20 -5.15 -4.37
CA ILE A 26 1.30 -4.10 -3.86
C ILE A 26 -0.09 -4.13 -4.56
N PRO A 27 -0.21 -4.21 -5.90
CA PRO A 27 -1.53 -4.29 -6.53
C PRO A 27 -2.29 -5.57 -6.16
N GLY A 28 -1.61 -6.72 -6.04
CA GLY A 28 -2.22 -7.96 -5.57
C GLY A 28 -2.78 -7.84 -4.15
N GLU A 29 -2.05 -7.20 -3.25
CA GLU A 29 -2.50 -6.96 -1.87
C GLU A 29 -3.72 -6.03 -1.80
N ILE A 30 -3.78 -5.00 -2.65
CA ILE A 30 -4.96 -4.14 -2.79
C ILE A 30 -6.17 -4.95 -3.27
N LEU A 31 -6.00 -5.79 -4.31
CA LEU A 31 -7.08 -6.63 -4.84
C LEU A 31 -7.57 -7.64 -3.79
N ARG A 32 -6.65 -8.26 -3.05
CA ARG A 32 -6.97 -9.19 -1.97
C ARG A 32 -7.80 -8.52 -0.89
N TYR A 33 -7.42 -7.32 -0.45
CA TYR A 33 -8.22 -6.53 0.49
C TYR A 33 -9.60 -6.19 -0.07
N ALA A 34 -9.68 -5.69 -1.31
CA ALA A 34 -10.95 -5.36 -1.94
C ALA A 34 -11.88 -6.59 -2.06
N TRP A 35 -11.30 -7.75 -2.38
CA TRP A 35 -12.02 -9.01 -2.45
C TRP A 35 -12.55 -9.45 -1.08
N GLU A 36 -11.74 -9.36 -0.03
CA GLU A 36 -12.15 -9.65 1.35
C GLU A 36 -13.30 -8.73 1.79
N VAL A 37 -13.21 -7.43 1.50
CA VAL A 37 -14.27 -6.45 1.79
C VAL A 37 -15.56 -6.76 1.03
N ALA A 38 -15.47 -7.16 -0.24
CA ALA A 38 -16.64 -7.45 -1.07
C ALA A 38 -17.37 -8.75 -0.68
N ARG A 39 -16.74 -9.64 0.11
CA ARG A 39 -17.37 -10.87 0.62
C ARG A 39 -18.11 -10.68 1.95
N GLY A 40 -18.02 -9.49 2.55
CA GLY A 40 -18.88 -9.07 3.67
C GLY A 40 -20.28 -8.68 3.20
#